data_AF-A0A9P9JMQ9-F1
#
_entry.id   AF-A0A9P9JMQ9-F1
#
_cell.length_a   1.000
_cell.length_b   1.000
_cell.length_c   1.000
_cell.angle_alpha   90.00
_cell.angle_beta   90.00
_cell.angle_gamma   90.00
#
_symmetry.space_group_name_H-M   'P 1'
#
loop_
_entity.id
_entity.type
_entity.pdbx_description
1 polymer ?
#
loop_
_entity_poly.entity_id
_entity_poly.type
_entity_poly.pdbx_seq_one_letter_code
_entity_poly.pdbx_strand_id
1 'polypeptide(L)'
;YASANEWYSALGDMHMAQLVFQHNDAVEDKEDARDKYVARQLFRNLATEGRLAPELSKLDGEFRLFSEDLRPANVLFNKDLRVVGVID
;
A
#
# COMPACT_ATOMS: atom_id res chain seq x y z
N TYR A 1 -11.74 2.59 0.88
CA TYR A 1 -11.89 1.13 0.93
C TYR A 1 -12.82 0.80 2.07
N ALA A 2 -13.85 -0.01 1.82
CA ALA A 2 -14.82 -0.43 2.83
C ALA A 2 -14.45 -1.79 3.46
N SER A 3 -13.46 -2.50 2.90
CA SER A 3 -12.99 -3.79 3.40
C SER A 3 -11.50 -4.00 3.15
N ALA A 4 -10.93 -5.00 3.84
CA ALA A 4 -9.55 -5.44 3.62
C ALA A 4 -9.31 -5.91 2.19
N ASN A 5 -10.28 -6.62 1.59
CA ASN A 5 -10.15 -7.13 0.23
C ASN A 5 -10.11 -5.99 -0.81
N GLU A 6 -10.93 -4.96 -0.63
CA GLU A 6 -10.88 -3.76 -1.48
C GLU A 6 -9.56 -3.02 -1.33
N TRP A 7 -9.06 -2.88 -0.09
CA TRP A 7 -7.77 -2.26 0.17
C TRP A 7 -6.63 -3.03 -0.49
N TYR A 8 -6.54 -4.35 -0.30
CA TYR A 8 -5.48 -5.15 -0.89
C TYR A 8 -5.55 -5.19 -2.41
N SER A 9 -6.74 -5.17 -2.99
CA SER A 9 -6.90 -5.09 -4.45
C SER A 9 -6.28 -3.80 -5.00
N ALA A 10 -6.60 -2.67 -4.38
CA ALA A 10 -6.03 -1.39 -4.80
C ALA A 10 -4.53 -1.27 -4.47
N LEU A 11 -4.06 -1.86 -3.36
CA LEU A 11 -2.64 -1.93 -3.04
C LEU A 11 -1.87 -2.73 -4.11
N GLY A 12 -2.46 -3.81 -4.63
CA GLY A 12 -1.90 -4.56 -5.75
C GLY A 12 -1.75 -3.71 -7.01
N ASP A 13 -2.75 -2.89 -7.34
CA ASP A 13 -2.67 -1.95 -8.46
C ASP A 13 -1.61 -0.85 -8.22
N MET A 14 -1.53 -0.32 -7.00
CA MET A 14 -0.50 0.66 -6.62
C MET A 14 0.91 0.10 -6.74
N HIS A 15 1.14 -1.16 -6.33
CA HIS A 15 2.43 -1.82 -6.50
C HIS A 15 2.85 -1.96 -7.96
N MET A 16 1.90 -2.23 -8.86
CA MET A 16 2.17 -2.26 -10.30
C MET A 16 2.49 -0.86 -10.82
N ALA A 17 1.73 0.16 -10.41
CA ALA A 17 2.02 1.54 -10.78
C ALA A 17 3.39 2.00 -10.27
N GLN A 18 3.76 1.67 -9.04
CA GLN A 18 5.10 1.94 -8.48
C GLN A 18 6.19 1.26 -9.31
N LEU A 19 6.00 0.01 -9.74
CA LEU A 19 6.98 -0.67 -10.59
C LEU A 19 7.23 0.06 -11.92
N VAL A 20 6.18 0.65 -12.50
CA VAL A 20 6.24 1.30 -13.81
C VAL A 20 6.73 2.74 -13.71
N PHE A 21 6.33 3.47 -12.68
CA PHE A 21 6.47 4.93 -12.62
C PHE A 21 7.45 5.44 -11.56
N GLN A 22 7.89 4.61 -10.60
CA GLN A 22 8.83 5.06 -9.58
C GLN A 22 10.25 5.11 -10.17
N HIS A 23 10.84 6.32 -10.19
CA HIS A 23 12.11 6.57 -10.89
C HIS A 23 13.36 6.32 -10.02
N ASN A 24 13.26 6.48 -8.69
CA ASN A 24 14.42 6.42 -7.79
C ASN A 24 14.58 5.03 -7.20
N ASP A 25 15.63 4.31 -7.61
CA ASP A 25 16.10 3.04 -7.03
C ASP A 25 14.98 1.99 -6.81
N ALA A 26 13.93 2.04 -7.64
CA ALA A 26 12.79 1.14 -7.54
C ALA A 26 13.17 -0.29 -7.92
N VAL A 27 14.15 -0.42 -8.82
CA VAL A 27 14.78 -1.67 -9.25
C VAL A 27 16.29 -1.49 -9.29
N GLU A 28 17.02 -2.49 -8.82
CA GLU A 28 18.50 -2.49 -8.78
C GLU A 28 19.09 -2.95 -10.12
N ASP A 29 18.52 -4.02 -10.67
CA ASP A 29 18.90 -4.60 -11.95
C ASP A 29 17.70 -5.31 -12.64
N LYS A 30 17.98 -6.04 -13.73
CA LYS A 30 16.95 -6.73 -14.51
C LYS A 30 16.35 -7.91 -13.75
N GLU A 31 17.16 -8.63 -13.00
CA GLU A 31 16.76 -9.78 -12.21
C GLU A 31 15.85 -9.34 -11.07
N ASP A 32 16.22 -8.30 -10.33
CA ASP A 32 15.39 -7.67 -9.31
C ASP A 32 14.07 -7.12 -9.88
N ALA A 33 14.11 -6.47 -11.05
CA ALA A 33 12.89 -6.02 -11.72
C ALA A 33 11.93 -7.17 -12.04
N ARG A 34 12.45 -8.31 -12.53
CA ARG A 34 11.66 -9.51 -12.82
C ARG A 34 11.09 -10.11 -11.54
N ASP A 35 11.90 -10.24 -10.50
CA ASP A 35 11.49 -10.86 -9.24
C ASP A 35 10.41 -10.01 -8.55
N LYS A 36 10.58 -8.67 -8.53
CA LYS A 36 9.55 -7.72 -8.07
C LYS A 36 8.26 -7.80 -8.89
N TYR A 37 8.37 -7.88 -10.22
CA TYR A 37 7.20 -8.04 -11.09
C TYR A 37 6.42 -9.32 -10.76
N VAL A 38 7.10 -10.45 -10.66
CA VAL A 38 6.47 -11.76 -10.36
C VAL A 38 5.83 -11.72 -8.97
N ALA A 39 6.54 -11.25 -7.95
CA ALA A 39 6.01 -11.14 -6.59
C ALA A 39 4.76 -10.25 -6.52
N ARG A 40 4.79 -9.09 -7.19
CA ARG A 40 3.65 -8.16 -7.22
C ARG A 40 2.45 -8.71 -8.00
N GLN A 41 2.68 -9.47 -9.08
CA GLN A 41 1.61 -10.17 -9.79
C GLN A 41 0.98 -11.29 -8.94
N LEU A 42 1.80 -12.08 -8.24
CA LEU A 42 1.30 -13.09 -7.31
C LEU A 42 0.45 -12.46 -6.19
N PHE A 43 0.94 -11.35 -5.60
CA PHE A 43 0.18 -10.59 -4.62
C PHE A 43 -1.16 -10.09 -5.19
N ARG A 44 -1.14 -9.47 -6.37
CA ARG A 44 -2.34 -8.92 -7.02
C ARG A 44 -3.38 -10.02 -7.29
N ASN A 45 -2.95 -11.18 -7.80
CA ASN A 45 -3.84 -12.31 -8.03
C ASN A 45 -4.49 -12.80 -6.73
N LEU A 46 -3.69 -12.99 -5.67
CA LEU A 46 -4.21 -13.39 -4.35
C LEU A 46 -5.15 -12.33 -3.76
N ALA A 47 -4.89 -11.04 -3.99
CA ALA A 47 -5.77 -9.95 -3.57
C ALA A 47 -7.12 -9.99 -4.29
N THR A 48 -7.10 -10.15 -5.62
CA THR A 48 -8.31 -10.28 -6.45
C THR A 48 -9.14 -11.52 -6.07
N GLU A 49 -8.47 -12.61 -5.70
CA GLU A 49 -9.12 -13.83 -5.22
C GLU A 49 -9.58 -13.75 -3.76
N GLY A 50 -9.30 -12.65 -3.04
CA GLY A 50 -9.66 -12.49 -1.62
C GLY A 50 -8.92 -13.43 -0.66
N ARG A 51 -7.73 -13.91 -1.05
CA ARG A 51 -6.97 -14.95 -0.33
C ARG A 51 -5.88 -14.42 0.58
N LEU A 52 -5.64 -13.11 0.61
CA LEU A 52 -4.57 -12.51 1.42
C LEU A 52 -4.91 -12.43 2.91
N ALA A 53 -6.19 -12.21 3.26
CA ALA A 53 -6.62 -12.10 4.65
C ALA A 53 -8.04 -12.62 4.87
N PRO A 54 -8.28 -13.94 4.66
CA PRO A 54 -9.62 -14.54 4.73
C PRO A 54 -10.26 -14.43 6.13
N GLU A 55 -9.47 -14.26 7.18
CA GLU A 55 -9.99 -14.05 8.53
C GLU A 55 -10.44 -12.59 8.77
N LEU A 56 -9.79 -11.60 8.13
CA LEU A 56 -10.20 -10.19 8.23
C LEU A 56 -11.53 -9.93 7.52
N SER A 57 -11.85 -10.69 6.47
CA SER A 57 -13.16 -10.59 5.81
C SER A 57 -14.32 -11.13 6.64
N LYS A 58 -14.05 -11.82 7.75
CA LYS A 58 -15.07 -12.35 8.67
C LYS A 58 -15.27 -11.47 9.91
N LEU A 59 -14.45 -10.43 10.09
CA LEU A 59 -14.58 -9.53 11.23
C LEU A 59 -15.75 -8.59 11.00
N ASP A 60 -16.70 -8.60 11.93
CA ASP A 60 -17.77 -7.61 11.96
C ASP A 60 -17.21 -6.26 12.45
N GLY A 61 -17.34 -5.21 11.64
CA GLY A 61 -16.90 -3.87 12.00
C GLY A 61 -16.54 -2.99 10.81
N GLU A 62 -16.38 -1.69 11.06
CA GLU A 62 -15.88 -0.75 10.07
C GLU A 62 -14.39 -1.01 9.79
N PHE A 63 -14.05 -1.19 8.51
CA PHE A 63 -12.66 -1.34 8.07
C PHE A 63 -11.91 -0.01 8.23
N ARG A 64 -10.78 -0.03 8.95
CA ARG A 64 -9.93 1.15 9.17
C ARG A 64 -8.49 0.86 8.79
N LEU A 65 -7.87 1.85 8.14
CA LEU A 65 -6.45 1.87 7.84
C LEU A 65 -5.73 2.70 8.90
N PHE A 66 -4.62 2.18 9.39
CA PHE A 66 -3.73 2.88 10.32
C PHE A 66 -2.34 2.95 9.70
N SER A 67 -1.64 4.06 9.94
CA SER A 67 -0.20 4.13 9.68
C SER A 67 0.53 3.57 10.89
N GLU A 68 1.41 2.60 10.65
CA GLU A 68 2.22 1.96 11.70
C GLU A 68 3.25 2.92 12.31
N ASP A 69 3.63 3.98 11.57
CA ASP A 69 4.63 4.96 12.02
C ASP A 69 4.05 6.38 12.11
N LEU A 70 2.82 6.53 12.64
CA LEU A 70 2.23 7.85 12.81
C LEU A 70 2.82 8.60 14.01
N ARG A 71 3.96 9.26 13.79
CA ARG A 71 4.65 10.07 14.81
C ARG A 71 4.52 11.58 14.53
N PRO A 72 4.68 12.44 15.56
CA PRO A 72 4.67 13.89 15.36
C PRO A 72 5.68 14.38 14.31
N ALA A 73 6.81 13.70 14.16
CA ALA A 73 7.84 14.02 13.16
C ALA A 73 7.34 13.89 11.71
N ASN A 74 6.27 13.13 11.47
CA ASN A 74 5.70 12.86 10.16
C ASN A 74 4.56 13.83 9.80
N VAL A 75 4.22 14.78 10.67
CA VAL A 75 3.11 15.72 10.48
C VAL A 75 3.63 17.09 10.07
N LEU A 76 3.20 17.58 8.91
CA LEU A 76 3.58 18.89 8.38
C LEU A 76 2.62 19.98 8.85
N PHE A 77 3.18 21.09 9.34
CA PHE A 77 2.44 22.29 9.74
C PHE A 77 2.76 23.47 8.84
N ASN A 78 1.77 24.32 8.58
CA ASN A 78 1.99 25.63 7.95
C ASN A 78 2.36 26.72 8.97
N LYS A 79 2.61 27.93 8.48
CA LYS A 79 2.96 29.11 9.30
C LYS A 79 1.90 29.49 10.35
N ASP A 80 0.66 29.05 10.16
CA ASP A 80 -0.48 29.32 11.05
C ASP A 80 -0.72 28.15 12.03
N LEU A 81 0.25 27.22 12.15
CA LEU A 81 0.20 26.01 12.98
C LEU A 81 -0.97 25.08 12.64
N ARG A 82 -1.36 25.01 11.36
CA ARG A 82 -2.35 24.04 10.87
C ARG A 82 -1.66 22.86 10.20
N VAL A 83 -2.16 21.65 10.47
CA VAL A 83 -1.74 20.44 9.77
C VAL A 83 -2.11 20.57 8.29
N VAL A 84 -1.14 20.41 7.41
CA VAL A 84 -1.31 20.51 5.95
C VAL A 84 -0.92 19.23 5.22
N GLY A 85 -0.32 18.27 5.91
CA GLY A 85 0.03 16.99 5.34
C GLY A 85 0.60 16.04 6.39
N VAL A 86 0.63 14.77 6.03
CA VAL A 86 1.36 13.72 6.71
C VAL A 86 2.27 13.08 5.66
N ILE A 87 3.53 12.87 6.02
CA ILE A 87 4.55 12.22 5.19
C ILE A 87 5.00 10.92 5.86
N ASP A 88 6.01 10.28 5.28
CA ASP A 88 6.49 8.91 5.56
C ASP A 88 5.82 7.85 4.68
#